data_AF-A0A7J9R6Y0-F1
#
_entry.id   AF-A0A7J9R6Y0-F1
#
_cell.length_a   1.000
_cell.length_b   1.000
_cell.length_c   1.000
_cell.angle_alpha   90.00
_cell.angle_beta   90.00
_cell.angle_gamma   90.00
#
_symmetry.space_group_name_H-M   'P 1'
#
loop_
_entity.id
_entity.type
_entity.pdbx_description
1 polymer ?
#
loop_
_entity_poly.entity_id
_entity_poly.type
_entity_poly.pdbx_seq_one_letter_code
_entity_poly.pdbx_strand_id
1 'polypeptide(L)'
;MPKKIQILVIGHNTNGCTEEHSKIAYETGAEVAKSGSVLISGGLGGVMLAACHGAHDANGLTVGIIPQKDASEANEYCDVVIPTGMGLMRDFLNSHSADGIIIIGGGSGTLSEICAAYMDKKPMVSIRNMGGVTQQFIDNYVDHRKNIKIIGVDTPKQAVDKILELITASK
;
A
#
# COMPACT_ATOMS: atom_id res chain seq x y z
N MET A 1 -11.05 -11.52 -19.53
CA MET A 1 -9.79 -10.75 -19.51
C MET A 1 -8.93 -11.28 -18.36
N PRO A 2 -7.60 -11.35 -18.46
CA PRO A 2 -6.78 -11.77 -17.32
C PRO A 2 -6.91 -10.76 -16.17
N LYS A 3 -6.76 -11.25 -14.93
CA LYS A 3 -6.70 -10.45 -13.71
C LYS A 3 -5.57 -9.41 -13.82
N LYS A 4 -5.85 -8.12 -13.57
CA LYS A 4 -4.80 -7.09 -13.44
C LYS A 4 -3.98 -7.32 -12.16
N ILE A 5 -2.71 -6.90 -12.18
CA ILE A 5 -1.88 -6.86 -10.96
C ILE A 5 -2.49 -5.85 -9.99
N GLN A 6 -2.58 -6.22 -8.71
CA GLN A 6 -3.11 -5.38 -7.64
C GLN A 6 -1.97 -5.01 -6.69
N ILE A 7 -1.69 -3.71 -6.54
CA ILE A 7 -0.64 -3.20 -5.64
C ILE A 7 -1.31 -2.45 -4.50
N LEU A 8 -1.05 -2.89 -3.27
CA LEU A 8 -1.51 -2.20 -2.08
C LEU A 8 -0.49 -1.12 -1.69
N VAL A 9 -0.94 0.11 -1.51
CA VAL A 9 -0.13 1.21 -0.95
C VAL A 9 -0.61 1.52 0.47
N ILE A 10 0.29 1.37 1.45
CA ILE A 10 0.02 1.56 2.88
C ILE A 10 1.02 2.51 3.52
N GLY A 11 0.63 3.14 4.62
CA GLY A 11 1.47 4.11 5.31
C GLY A 11 0.74 4.89 6.39
N HIS A 12 1.27 6.06 6.75
CA HIS A 12 0.65 6.93 7.73
C HIS A 12 -0.79 7.30 7.35
N ASN A 13 -1.69 7.27 8.33
CA ASN A 13 -2.98 7.93 8.22
C ASN A 13 -2.80 9.45 8.37
N THR A 14 -3.90 10.21 8.42
CA THR A 14 -3.86 11.68 8.58
C THR A 14 -3.00 12.13 9.77
N ASN A 15 -3.00 11.37 10.88
CA ASN A 15 -2.16 11.67 12.04
C ASN A 15 -0.77 11.03 11.88
N GLY A 16 0.18 11.81 11.37
CA GLY A 16 1.57 11.39 11.13
C GLY A 16 1.99 11.44 9.66
N CYS A 17 1.06 11.69 8.74
CA CYS A 17 1.38 11.97 7.35
C CYS A 17 1.87 13.42 7.21
N THR A 18 3.08 13.59 6.67
CA THR A 18 3.67 14.90 6.37
C THR A 18 3.46 15.26 4.91
N GLU A 19 3.86 16.47 4.51
CA GLU A 19 3.86 16.87 3.09
C GLU A 19 4.79 15.97 2.25
N GLU A 20 5.95 15.60 2.79
CA GLU A 20 6.87 14.69 2.12
C GLU A 20 6.25 13.30 1.91
N HIS A 21 5.60 12.75 2.94
CA HIS A 21 4.85 11.49 2.81
C HIS A 21 3.78 11.58 1.72
N SER A 22 3.04 12.69 1.70
CA SER A 22 1.95 12.91 0.73
C SER A 22 2.50 13.01 -0.69
N LYS A 23 3.61 13.73 -0.90
CA LYS A 23 4.29 13.82 -2.19
C LYS A 23 4.76 12.46 -2.68
N ILE A 24 5.47 11.71 -1.85
CA ILE A 24 5.99 10.38 -2.19
C ILE A 24 4.85 9.39 -2.46
N ALA A 25 3.76 9.45 -1.69
CA ALA A 25 2.58 8.63 -1.89
C ALA A 25 1.86 8.95 -3.20
N TYR A 26 1.67 10.24 -3.51
CA TYR A 26 1.12 10.69 -4.79
C TYR A 26 1.95 10.18 -5.98
N GLU A 27 3.26 10.40 -5.95
CA GLU A 27 4.15 9.92 -7.02
C GLU A 27 4.10 8.39 -7.14
N THR A 28 4.02 7.68 -6.02
CA THR A 28 3.87 6.21 -6.00
C THR A 28 2.55 5.78 -6.64
N GLY A 29 1.45 6.44 -6.31
CA GLY A 29 0.15 6.20 -6.93
C GLY A 29 0.17 6.37 -8.44
N ALA A 30 0.78 7.46 -8.91
CA ALA A 30 0.94 7.73 -10.33
C ALA A 30 1.76 6.65 -11.05
N GLU A 31 2.86 6.18 -10.44
CA GLU A 31 3.67 5.10 -11.01
C GLU A 31 2.93 3.75 -11.01
N VAL A 32 2.14 3.44 -9.98
CA VAL A 32 1.27 2.25 -9.96
C VAL A 32 0.29 2.29 -11.14
N ALA A 33 -0.37 3.42 -11.37
CA ALA A 33 -1.29 3.60 -12.49
C ALA A 33 -0.59 3.44 -13.85
N LYS A 34 0.56 4.11 -14.06
CA LYS A 34 1.35 4.02 -15.30
C LYS A 34 1.82 2.59 -15.60
N SER A 35 2.01 1.76 -14.59
CA SER A 35 2.34 0.33 -14.78
C SER A 35 1.19 -0.52 -15.31
N GLY A 36 -0.03 0.03 -15.38
CA GLY A 36 -1.26 -0.70 -15.75
C GLY A 36 -1.85 -1.53 -14.61
N SER A 37 -1.28 -1.43 -13.40
CA SER A 37 -1.76 -2.10 -12.18
C SER A 37 -2.95 -1.35 -11.57
N VAL A 38 -3.69 -2.06 -10.71
CA VAL A 38 -4.75 -1.49 -9.87
C VAL A 38 -4.15 -1.07 -8.54
N LEU A 39 -4.42 0.15 -8.09
CA LEU A 39 -4.03 0.61 -6.77
C LEU A 39 -5.08 0.21 -5.73
N ILE A 40 -4.68 -0.52 -4.71
CA ILE A 40 -5.48 -0.82 -3.53
C ILE A 40 -5.00 0.05 -2.38
N SER A 41 -5.91 0.59 -1.57
CA SER A 41 -5.57 1.28 -0.32
C SER A 41 -6.66 1.06 0.73
N GLY A 42 -6.41 1.52 1.97
CA GLY A 42 -7.44 1.57 3.01
C GLY A 42 -8.49 2.66 2.82
N GLY A 43 -8.41 3.45 1.74
CA GLY A 43 -9.47 4.36 1.28
C GLY A 43 -9.72 5.59 2.17
N LEU A 44 -8.91 5.84 3.20
CA LEU A 44 -9.05 7.01 4.09
C LEU A 44 -8.00 8.09 3.78
N GLY A 45 -7.67 8.94 4.75
CA GLY A 45 -6.72 10.06 4.63
C GLY A 45 -5.23 9.67 4.66
N GLY A 46 -4.35 10.68 4.63
CA GLY A 46 -2.89 10.50 4.69
C GLY A 46 -2.31 9.89 3.42
N VAL A 47 -1.40 8.91 3.58
CA VAL A 47 -0.75 8.21 2.46
C VAL A 47 -1.75 7.60 1.49
N MET A 48 -2.86 7.04 2.01
CA MET A 48 -3.88 6.39 1.18
C MET A 48 -4.56 7.38 0.24
N LEU A 49 -4.99 8.53 0.76
CA LEU A 49 -5.57 9.63 -0.02
C LEU A 49 -4.61 10.08 -1.12
N ALA A 50 -3.37 10.39 -0.75
CA ALA A 50 -2.38 10.91 -1.70
C ALA A 50 -2.06 9.90 -2.80
N ALA A 51 -1.92 8.61 -2.46
CA ALA A 51 -1.67 7.56 -3.44
C ALA A 51 -2.87 7.35 -4.38
N CYS A 52 -4.10 7.34 -3.86
CA CYS A 52 -5.29 7.29 -4.70
C CYS A 52 -5.37 8.49 -5.65
N HIS A 53 -5.08 9.69 -5.16
CA HIS A 53 -5.05 10.91 -5.97
C HIS A 53 -4.03 10.82 -7.10
N GLY A 54 -2.79 10.42 -6.82
CA GLY A 54 -1.78 10.28 -7.86
C GLY A 54 -2.10 9.21 -8.91
N ALA A 55 -2.73 8.11 -8.49
CA ALA A 55 -3.22 7.10 -9.42
C ALA A 55 -4.36 7.64 -10.30
N HIS A 56 -5.33 8.35 -9.71
CA HIS A 56 -6.44 8.98 -10.42
C HIS A 56 -5.95 9.96 -11.50
N ASP A 57 -5.04 10.87 -11.16
CA ASP A 57 -4.49 11.85 -12.12
C ASP A 57 -3.68 11.20 -13.26
N ALA A 58 -3.17 9.99 -13.02
CA ALA A 58 -2.51 9.16 -14.02
C ALA A 58 -3.47 8.23 -14.78
N ASN A 59 -4.80 8.40 -14.64
CA ASN A 59 -5.86 7.57 -15.22
C ASN A 59 -5.79 6.08 -14.81
N GLY A 60 -5.35 5.82 -13.59
CA GLY A 60 -5.35 4.49 -12.96
C GLY A 60 -6.71 4.12 -12.38
N LEU A 61 -6.88 2.83 -12.04
CA LEU A 61 -8.03 2.36 -11.28
C LEU A 61 -7.65 2.22 -9.81
N THR A 62 -8.43 2.82 -8.92
CA THR A 62 -8.22 2.77 -7.47
C THR A 62 -9.34 1.99 -6.76
N VAL A 63 -8.97 1.26 -5.72
CA VAL A 63 -9.91 0.55 -4.84
C VAL A 63 -9.64 0.94 -3.39
N GLY A 64 -10.63 1.54 -2.74
CA GLY A 64 -10.60 1.84 -1.31
C GLY A 64 -11.34 0.78 -0.52
N ILE A 65 -10.64 0.08 0.38
CA ILE A 65 -11.23 -0.90 1.30
C ILE A 65 -11.30 -0.26 2.68
N ILE A 66 -12.46 0.28 3.03
CA ILE A 66 -12.61 1.13 4.23
C ILE A 66 -13.15 0.32 5.43
N PRO A 67 -12.76 0.69 6.67
CA PRO A 67 -13.25 0.02 7.88
C PRO A 67 -14.74 0.26 8.16
N GLN A 68 -15.32 1.32 7.60
CA GLN A 68 -16.71 1.74 7.86
C GLN A 68 -17.74 1.00 7.00
N LYS A 69 -19.02 1.21 7.33
CA LYS A 69 -20.18 0.64 6.63
C LYS A 69 -20.73 1.57 5.54
N ASP A 70 -20.41 2.85 5.61
CA ASP A 70 -20.86 3.86 4.66
C ASP A 70 -19.74 4.12 3.63
N ALA A 71 -20.03 3.85 2.36
CA ALA A 71 -19.08 4.06 1.27
C ALA A 71 -18.69 5.54 1.07
N SER A 72 -19.53 6.48 1.51
CA SER A 72 -19.25 7.91 1.40
C SER A 72 -18.12 8.40 2.31
N GLU A 73 -17.68 7.56 3.26
CA GLU A 73 -16.54 7.85 4.13
C GLU A 73 -15.18 7.58 3.45
N ALA A 74 -15.17 6.98 2.26
CA ALA A 74 -13.95 6.85 1.47
C ALA A 74 -13.50 8.20 0.92
N ASN A 75 -12.20 8.32 0.63
CA ASN A 75 -11.71 9.49 -0.07
C ASN A 75 -12.24 9.58 -1.51
N GLU A 76 -12.30 10.80 -2.03
CA GLU A 76 -12.90 11.12 -3.33
C GLU A 76 -12.18 10.50 -4.55
N TYR A 77 -10.95 10.02 -4.36
CA TYR A 77 -10.12 9.43 -5.42
C TYR A 77 -10.23 7.90 -5.47
N CYS A 78 -11.19 7.30 -4.75
CA CYS A 78 -11.50 5.87 -4.83
C CYS A 78 -12.57 5.59 -5.89
N ASP A 79 -12.21 4.97 -7.02
CA ASP A 79 -13.17 4.61 -8.07
C ASP A 79 -14.12 3.49 -7.61
N VAL A 80 -13.58 2.54 -6.86
CA VAL A 80 -14.32 1.42 -6.28
C VAL A 80 -14.15 1.44 -4.77
N VAL A 81 -15.27 1.48 -4.05
CA VAL A 81 -15.26 1.48 -2.58
C VAL A 81 -15.86 0.18 -2.04
N ILE A 82 -15.15 -0.45 -1.10
CA ILE A 82 -15.61 -1.63 -0.36
C ILE A 82 -15.81 -1.22 1.12
N PRO A 83 -17.04 -0.87 1.53
CA PRO A 83 -17.36 -0.53 2.92
C PRO A 83 -17.53 -1.80 3.77
N THR A 84 -16.45 -2.23 4.44
CA THR A 84 -16.41 -3.55 5.07
C THR A 84 -17.25 -3.65 6.34
N GLY A 85 -17.38 -2.56 7.10
CA GLY A 85 -17.91 -2.61 8.47
C GLY A 85 -17.09 -3.45 9.45
N MET A 86 -15.84 -3.81 9.09
CA MET A 86 -14.99 -4.73 9.85
C MET A 86 -14.03 -4.02 10.82
N GLY A 87 -14.04 -2.68 10.86
CA GLY A 87 -13.07 -1.93 11.66
C GLY A 87 -11.64 -2.29 11.26
N LEU A 88 -10.73 -2.39 12.24
CA LEU A 88 -9.32 -2.70 11.99
C LEU A 88 -9.07 -4.11 11.42
N MET A 89 -10.03 -5.04 11.49
CA MET A 89 -9.86 -6.36 10.89
C MET A 89 -9.72 -6.29 9.36
N ARG A 90 -10.16 -5.19 8.73
CA ARG A 90 -9.91 -4.92 7.31
C ARG A 90 -8.41 -4.94 6.97
N ASP A 91 -7.51 -4.73 7.94
CA ASP A 91 -6.05 -4.78 7.78
C ASP A 91 -5.60 -6.00 6.97
N PHE A 92 -6.15 -7.16 7.32
CA PHE A 92 -5.92 -8.42 6.62
C PHE A 92 -6.54 -8.45 5.22
N LEU A 93 -7.74 -7.90 5.06
CA LEU A 93 -8.42 -7.89 3.76
C LEU A 93 -7.62 -7.12 2.70
N ASN A 94 -7.03 -5.96 3.02
CA ASN A 94 -6.23 -5.25 2.01
C ASN A 94 -4.98 -6.05 1.66
N SER A 95 -4.26 -6.56 2.65
CA SER A 95 -3.07 -7.37 2.41
C SER A 95 -3.42 -8.59 1.54
N HIS A 96 -4.51 -9.30 1.82
CA HIS A 96 -4.97 -10.43 1.02
C HIS A 96 -5.41 -10.04 -0.40
N SER A 97 -5.94 -8.83 -0.59
CA SER A 97 -6.44 -8.33 -1.89
C SER A 97 -5.36 -7.89 -2.88
N ALA A 98 -4.09 -7.82 -2.46
CA ALA A 98 -2.99 -7.36 -3.33
C ALA A 98 -2.01 -8.48 -3.70
N ASP A 99 -1.40 -8.38 -4.88
CA ASP A 99 -0.30 -9.25 -5.31
C ASP A 99 1.04 -8.82 -4.69
N GLY A 100 1.18 -7.54 -4.34
CA GLY A 100 2.34 -6.99 -3.64
C GLY A 100 2.03 -5.66 -2.96
N ILE A 101 2.93 -5.22 -2.08
CA ILE A 101 2.68 -4.09 -1.18
C ILE A 101 3.82 -3.09 -1.23
N ILE A 102 3.48 -1.81 -1.32
CA ILE A 102 4.38 -0.67 -1.16
C ILE A 102 4.07 0.04 0.16
N ILE A 103 5.12 0.29 0.95
CA ILE A 103 5.02 0.83 2.31
C ILE A 103 5.68 2.20 2.37
N ILE A 104 4.97 3.19 2.92
CA ILE A 104 5.41 4.58 3.05
C ILE A 104 5.23 5.02 4.51
N GLY A 105 6.30 4.85 5.30
CA GLY A 105 6.30 5.13 6.74
C GLY A 105 5.33 4.20 7.50
N GLY A 106 4.48 4.78 8.34
CA GLY A 106 3.33 4.10 8.92
C GLY A 106 3.35 3.94 10.43
N GLY A 107 2.17 3.61 10.97
CA GLY A 107 1.92 3.36 12.38
C GLY A 107 1.49 1.91 12.65
N SER A 108 0.81 1.67 13.77
CA SER A 108 0.36 0.32 14.16
C SER A 108 -0.55 -0.37 13.14
N GLY A 109 -1.44 0.37 12.46
CA GLY A 109 -2.26 -0.17 11.37
C GLY A 109 -1.41 -0.66 10.19
N THR A 110 -0.42 0.13 9.78
CA THR A 110 0.55 -0.28 8.75
C THR A 110 1.32 -1.54 9.18
N LEU A 111 1.73 -1.63 10.45
CA LEU A 111 2.38 -2.84 10.97
C LEU A 111 1.46 -4.07 10.96
N SER A 112 0.16 -3.89 11.23
CA SER A 112 -0.85 -4.94 11.14
C SER A 112 -0.94 -5.50 9.71
N GLU A 113 -1.00 -4.61 8.71
CA GLU A 113 -1.01 -4.99 7.30
C GLU A 113 0.30 -5.68 6.86
N ILE A 114 1.45 -5.19 7.32
CA ILE A 114 2.76 -5.81 7.11
C ILE A 114 2.79 -7.22 7.69
N CYS A 115 2.30 -7.42 8.92
CA CYS A 115 2.24 -8.72 9.55
C CYS A 115 1.34 -9.69 8.76
N ALA A 116 0.16 -9.26 8.32
CA ALA A 116 -0.73 -10.08 7.49
C ALA A 116 -0.04 -10.50 6.18
N ALA A 117 0.61 -9.57 5.50
CA ALA A 117 1.35 -9.83 4.28
C ALA A 117 2.56 -10.76 4.48
N TYR A 118 3.28 -10.58 5.58
CA TYR A 118 4.44 -11.38 5.94
C TYR A 118 4.06 -12.84 6.22
N MET A 119 2.91 -13.08 6.84
CA MET A 119 2.39 -14.44 7.06
C MET A 119 2.09 -15.16 5.74
N ASP A 120 1.61 -14.42 4.75
CA ASP A 120 1.31 -14.93 3.40
C ASP A 120 2.50 -14.92 2.44
N LYS A 121 3.69 -14.47 2.89
CA LYS A 121 4.89 -14.28 2.05
C LYS A 121 4.63 -13.36 0.84
N LYS A 122 3.77 -12.36 1.01
CA LYS A 122 3.52 -11.37 -0.06
C LYS A 122 4.73 -10.47 -0.25
N PRO A 123 5.17 -10.21 -1.50
CA PRO A 123 6.21 -9.24 -1.78
C PRO A 123 5.94 -7.88 -1.14
N MET A 124 6.96 -7.31 -0.53
CA MET A 124 6.88 -6.01 0.16
C MET A 124 8.09 -5.15 -0.18
N VAL A 125 7.81 -3.90 -0.54
CA VAL A 125 8.82 -2.86 -0.78
C VAL A 125 8.52 -1.66 0.10
N SER A 126 9.53 -1.14 0.81
CA SER A 126 9.42 0.05 1.64
C SER A 126 10.26 1.17 1.06
N ILE A 127 9.70 2.38 0.99
CA ILE A 127 10.46 3.58 0.66
C ILE A 127 11.21 4.04 1.91
N ARG A 128 12.53 4.23 1.79
CA ARG A 128 13.42 4.64 2.89
C ARG A 128 13.16 6.08 3.32
N ASN A 129 13.65 6.42 4.51
CA ASN A 129 13.61 7.76 5.11
C ASN A 129 12.20 8.33 5.36
N MET A 130 11.16 7.50 5.30
CA MET A 130 9.77 7.87 5.61
C MET A 130 9.39 7.64 7.08
N GLY A 131 10.36 7.46 7.98
CA GLY A 131 10.13 7.20 9.41
C GLY A 131 9.17 6.04 9.70
N GLY A 132 8.45 6.15 10.81
CA GLY A 132 7.40 5.20 11.19
C GLY A 132 7.91 3.83 11.65
N VAL A 133 6.98 2.93 11.92
CA VAL A 133 7.27 1.59 12.47
C VAL A 133 8.04 0.69 11.51
N THR A 134 7.97 0.96 10.21
CA THR A 134 8.57 0.13 9.16
C THR A 134 10.10 0.25 9.12
N GLN A 135 10.67 1.36 9.60
CA GLN A 135 12.10 1.66 9.47
C GLN A 135 13.02 0.54 9.99
N GLN A 136 12.64 -0.12 11.09
CA GLN A 136 13.42 -1.21 11.69
C GLN A 136 13.42 -2.52 10.87
N PHE A 137 12.47 -2.68 9.94
CA PHE A 137 12.29 -3.89 9.14
C PHE A 137 12.80 -3.76 7.71
N ILE A 138 13.20 -2.55 7.29
CA ILE A 138 13.76 -2.30 5.95
C ILE A 138 15.03 -3.14 5.78
N ASP A 139 15.10 -3.84 4.66
CA ASP A 139 16.15 -4.79 4.32
C ASP A 139 16.35 -5.90 5.38
N ASN A 140 15.27 -6.22 6.10
CA ASN A 140 15.24 -7.24 7.13
C ASN A 140 13.92 -8.03 7.11
N TYR A 141 13.73 -8.88 8.11
CA TYR A 141 12.54 -9.70 8.32
C TYR A 141 11.78 -9.21 9.56
N VAL A 142 10.46 -9.42 9.58
CA VAL A 142 9.59 -9.03 10.70
C VAL A 142 9.88 -9.86 11.95
N ASP A 143 10.18 -11.16 11.80
CA ASP A 143 10.52 -12.05 12.91
C ASP A 143 11.59 -13.10 12.54
N HIS A 144 11.88 -14.00 13.48
CA HIS A 144 12.87 -15.07 13.36
C HIS A 144 12.54 -16.12 12.29
N ARG A 145 11.30 -16.20 11.81
CA ARG A 145 10.87 -17.19 10.81
C ARG A 145 11.35 -16.84 9.41
N LYS A 146 11.71 -15.58 9.18
CA LYS A 146 12.27 -15.07 7.92
C LYS A 146 11.39 -15.41 6.69
N ASN A 147 10.07 -15.29 6.82
CA ASN A 147 9.12 -15.64 5.77
C ASN A 147 9.37 -14.90 4.45
N ILE A 148 9.53 -13.58 4.53
CA ILE A 148 9.87 -12.73 3.39
C ILE A 148 10.58 -11.46 3.84
N LYS A 149 11.55 -10.99 3.05
CA LYS A 149 12.31 -9.77 3.34
C LYS A 149 11.54 -8.54 2.86
N ILE A 150 11.51 -7.47 3.65
CA ILE A 150 10.99 -6.17 3.20
C ILE A 150 12.13 -5.45 2.48
N ILE A 151 11.99 -5.20 1.18
CA ILE A 151 13.07 -4.60 0.38
C ILE A 151 13.00 -3.08 0.47
N GLY A 152 14.09 -2.43 0.83
CA GLY A 152 14.19 -0.97 0.82
C GLY A 152 14.50 -0.41 -0.56
N VAL A 153 13.85 0.70 -0.91
CA VAL A 153 14.16 1.53 -2.10
C VAL A 153 14.08 3.01 -1.74
N ASP A 154 14.56 3.88 -2.62
CA ASP A 154 14.73 5.31 -2.30
C ASP A 154 13.76 6.22 -3.06
N THR A 155 13.05 5.70 -4.06
CA THR A 155 12.12 6.48 -4.90
C THR A 155 10.82 5.74 -5.21
N PRO A 156 9.72 6.47 -5.48
CA PRO A 156 8.45 5.89 -5.94
C PRO A 156 8.59 4.97 -7.15
N LYS A 157 9.35 5.40 -8.16
CA LYS A 157 9.58 4.60 -9.37
C LYS A 157 10.29 3.29 -9.05
N GLN A 158 11.36 3.32 -8.25
CA GLN A 158 12.03 2.10 -7.82
C GLN A 158 11.10 1.19 -7.02
N ALA A 159 10.18 1.75 -6.21
CA ALA A 159 9.22 0.96 -5.45
C ALA A 159 8.29 0.16 -6.37
N VAL A 160 7.73 0.82 -7.38
CA VAL A 160 6.85 0.18 -8.37
C VAL A 160 7.61 -0.81 -9.26
N ASP A 161 8.77 -0.43 -9.79
CA ASP A 161 9.58 -1.33 -10.62
C ASP A 161 9.98 -2.58 -9.82
N LYS A 162 10.41 -2.41 -8.56
CA LYS A 162 10.83 -3.53 -7.72
C LYS A 162 9.67 -4.43 -7.29
N ILE A 163 8.52 -3.87 -6.92
CA ILE A 163 7.39 -4.71 -6.51
C ILE A 163 6.88 -5.56 -7.69
N LEU A 164 6.86 -5.01 -8.90
CA LEU A 164 6.48 -5.75 -10.11
C LEU A 164 7.45 -6.88 -10.45
N GLU A 165 8.75 -6.65 -10.28
CA GLU A 165 9.78 -7.68 -10.42
C GLU A 165 9.51 -8.85 -9.45
N LEU A 166 9.27 -8.55 -8.17
CA LEU A 166 9.04 -9.57 -7.14
C LEU A 166 7.72 -10.35 -7.36
N ILE A 167 6.65 -9.66 -7.75
CA ILE A 167 5.36 -10.29 -8.08
C ILE A 167 5.53 -11.29 -9.23
N THR A 168 6.30 -10.90 -10.26
CA THR A 168 6.50 -11.74 -11.45
C THR A 168 7.38 -12.95 -11.15
N ALA A 169 8.42 -12.79 -10.32
CA ALA A 169 9.30 -13.88 -9.90
C ALA A 169 8.63 -14.90 -8.96
N SER A 170 7.49 -14.56 -8.37
CA SER A 170 6.75 -15.42 -7.43
C SER A 170 5.67 -16.29 -8.10
N LYS A 171 5.47 -16.14 -9.41
CA LYS A 171 4.56 -16.97 -10.23
C LYS A 171 5.32 -18.13 -10.85
#